data_AF-A0A4Q9L980-F1
#
_entry.id   AF-A0A4Q9L980-F1
#
_cell.length_a   1.000
_cell.length_b   1.000
_cell.length_c   1.000
_cell.angle_alpha   90.00
_cell.angle_beta   90.00
_cell.angle_gamma   90.00
#
_symmetry.space_group_name_H-M   'P 1'
#
loop_
_entity.id
_entity.type
_entity.pdbx_description
1 polymer ?
#
loop_
_entity_poly.entity_id
_entity_poly.type
_entity_poly.pdbx_seq_one_letter_code
_entity_poly.pdbx_strand_id
1 'polypeptide(L)'
;MIDSLRILVNKKIYDFTTINKDMLGTKSLSNSFKILFRNHYLTSIKKLYLVEFAIDSLTVKAFSNLLNLKEVIIFRINCENTFFQVLFCVLQEYQIKRLEIVELNISEKDLIFIANLKKIEKIIFWRCNIQ
;
A
#
# COMPACT_ATOMS: atom_id res chain seq x y z
N MET A 1 -10.16 -17.93 5.95
CA MET A 1 -9.71 -16.53 5.77
C MET A 1 -8.80 -16.08 6.91
N ILE A 2 -9.23 -16.13 8.18
CA ILE A 2 -8.39 -15.78 9.34
C ILE A 2 -7.14 -16.68 9.46
N ASP A 3 -7.25 -17.98 9.19
CA ASP A 3 -6.11 -18.90 9.30
C ASP A 3 -5.06 -18.70 8.21
N SER A 4 -5.50 -18.42 6.98
CA SER A 4 -4.63 -18.04 5.86
C SER A 4 -3.86 -16.75 6.16
N LEU A 5 -4.50 -15.80 6.84
CA LEU A 5 -3.88 -14.55 7.29
C LEU A 5 -2.88 -14.77 8.43
N ARG A 6 -3.18 -15.64 9.41
CA ARG A 6 -2.22 -16.04 10.46
C ARG A 6 -0.95 -16.68 9.91
N ILE A 7 -1.07 -17.49 8.85
CA ILE A 7 0.08 -18.12 8.18
C ILE A 7 0.94 -17.06 7.46
N LEU A 8 0.32 -16.06 6.84
CA LEU A 8 1.01 -14.92 6.24
C LEU A 8 1.71 -14.05 7.29
N VAL A 9 1.10 -13.87 8.47
CA VAL A 9 1.66 -13.05 9.57
C VAL A 9 3.06 -13.48 10.00
N ASN A 10 3.36 -14.78 9.90
CA ASN A 10 4.66 -15.36 10.25
C ASN A 10 5.75 -15.16 9.18
N LYS A 11 5.39 -14.73 7.96
CA LYS A 11 6.35 -14.43 6.89
C LYS A 11 6.71 -12.95 6.92
N LYS A 12 8.01 -12.63 6.99
CA LYS A 12 8.54 -11.26 7.00
C LYS A 12 8.38 -10.51 5.67
N ILE A 13 7.85 -11.16 4.64
CA ILE A 13 7.60 -10.62 3.30
C ILE A 13 6.20 -11.07 2.88
N TYR A 14 5.34 -10.12 2.53
CA TYR A 14 3.97 -10.36 2.07
C TYR A 14 3.92 -10.05 0.58
N ASP A 15 3.61 -11.09 -0.20
CA ASP A 15 3.38 -10.99 -1.63
C ASP A 15 1.90 -11.29 -1.88
N PHE A 16 1.15 -10.30 -2.38
CA PHE A 16 -0.29 -10.41 -2.62
C PHE A 16 -0.64 -10.89 -4.03
N THR A 17 0.36 -11.25 -4.85
CA THR A 17 0.17 -11.74 -6.23
C THR A 17 -0.70 -13.00 -6.34
N THR A 18 -0.80 -13.82 -5.29
CA THR A 18 -1.52 -15.11 -5.32
C THR A 18 -3.00 -15.08 -4.95
N ILE A 19 -3.59 -13.94 -4.58
CA ILE A 19 -5.00 -13.92 -4.11
C ILE A 19 -6.02 -13.93 -5.26
N ASN A 20 -5.58 -13.83 -6.52
CA ASN A 20 -6.44 -13.44 -7.65
C ASN A 20 -6.77 -14.54 -8.68
N LYS A 21 -7.36 -15.66 -8.25
CA LYS A 21 -8.19 -16.46 -9.18
C LYS A 21 -9.57 -16.88 -8.64
N ASP A 22 -9.71 -17.09 -7.33
CA ASP A 22 -10.97 -17.65 -6.78
C ASP A 22 -11.86 -16.61 -6.04
N MET A 23 -11.44 -15.36 -5.90
CA MET A 23 -12.15 -14.34 -5.10
C MET A 23 -12.81 -13.23 -5.94
N LEU A 24 -13.38 -13.58 -7.10
CA LEU A 24 -14.22 -12.72 -7.96
C LEU A 24 -15.58 -12.38 -7.31
N GLY A 25 -15.54 -11.83 -6.09
CA GLY A 25 -16.63 -11.19 -5.38
C GLY A 25 -16.13 -9.85 -4.86
N THR A 26 -16.11 -8.85 -5.74
CA THR A 26 -15.35 -7.58 -5.68
C THR A 26 -15.60 -6.66 -4.47
N LYS A 27 -16.53 -6.98 -3.56
CA LYS A 27 -16.71 -6.27 -2.26
C LYS A 27 -15.98 -6.93 -1.06
N SER A 28 -15.58 -8.19 -1.20
CA SER A 28 -15.00 -8.98 -0.10
C SER A 28 -13.54 -8.60 0.19
N LEU A 29 -12.78 -8.27 -0.86
CA LEU A 29 -11.33 -8.03 -0.79
C LEU A 29 -10.97 -6.68 -0.16
N SER A 30 -11.67 -5.59 -0.51
CA SER A 30 -11.38 -4.25 0.06
C SER A 30 -11.66 -4.19 1.56
N ASN A 31 -12.75 -4.82 2.03
CA ASN A 31 -13.00 -5.03 3.45
C ASN A 31 -11.93 -5.89 4.13
N SER A 32 -11.50 -6.98 3.47
CA SER A 32 -10.47 -7.87 3.99
C SER A 32 -9.13 -7.16 4.20
N PHE A 33 -8.78 -6.19 3.35
CA PHE A 33 -7.55 -5.41 3.47
C PHE A 33 -7.58 -4.33 4.56
N LYS A 34 -8.71 -3.63 4.71
CA LYS A 34 -8.89 -2.70 5.83
C LYS A 34 -8.78 -3.45 7.16
N ILE A 35 -9.32 -4.67 7.21
CA ILE A 35 -9.18 -5.58 8.37
C ILE A 35 -7.73 -6.05 8.53
N LEU A 36 -7.05 -6.39 7.43
CA LEU A 36 -5.67 -6.88 7.43
C LEU A 36 -4.72 -5.88 8.09
N PHE A 37 -4.74 -4.61 7.63
CA PHE A 37 -3.79 -3.60 8.07
C PHE A 37 -4.24 -2.78 9.31
N ARG A 38 -5.52 -2.85 9.70
CA ARG A 38 -5.95 -2.34 11.02
C ARG A 38 -5.40 -3.17 12.17
N ASN A 39 -5.09 -4.44 11.96
CA ASN A 39 -4.61 -5.31 13.03
C ASN A 39 -3.17 -4.97 13.46
N HIS A 40 -2.95 -4.83 14.77
CA HIS A 40 -1.65 -4.49 15.38
C HIS A 40 -0.50 -5.45 14.99
N TYR A 41 -0.82 -6.66 14.53
CA TYR A 41 0.14 -7.68 14.10
C TYR A 41 1.00 -7.25 12.90
N LEU A 42 0.53 -6.31 12.08
CA LEU A 42 1.24 -5.88 10.87
C LEU A 42 2.14 -4.66 11.06
N THR A 43 2.21 -4.10 12.27
CA THR A 43 3.13 -2.99 12.62
C THR A 43 4.60 -3.36 12.41
N SER A 44 4.93 -4.66 12.38
CA SER A 44 6.29 -5.17 12.17
C SER A 44 6.74 -5.19 10.70
N ILE A 45 5.82 -4.94 9.74
CA ILE A 45 6.14 -4.95 8.32
C ILE A 45 7.15 -3.85 8.00
N LYS A 46 8.22 -4.22 7.32
CA LYS A 46 9.28 -3.31 6.86
C LYS A 46 9.30 -3.10 5.35
N LYS A 47 8.72 -4.02 4.58
CA LYS A 47 8.68 -3.95 3.11
C LYS A 47 7.28 -4.31 2.64
N LEU A 48 6.74 -3.52 1.71
CA LEU A 48 5.42 -3.72 1.14
C LEU A 48 5.51 -3.67 -0.38
N TYR A 49 4.95 -4.70 -1.01
CA TYR A 49 4.83 -4.83 -2.46
C TYR A 49 3.35 -4.87 -2.83
N LEU A 50 2.88 -3.92 -3.62
CA LEU A 50 1.50 -3.81 -4.08
C LEU A 50 1.45 -3.92 -5.60
N VAL A 51 0.66 -4.85 -6.11
CA VAL A 51 0.54 -5.16 -7.54
C VAL A 51 -0.91 -5.30 -7.90
N GLU A 52 -1.34 -4.66 -9.00
CA GLU A 52 -2.66 -4.88 -9.61
C GLU A 52 -3.81 -4.73 -8.60
N PHE A 53 -3.70 -3.71 -7.76
CA PHE A 53 -4.61 -3.42 -6.68
C PHE A 53 -5.59 -2.30 -7.04
N ALA A 54 -6.79 -2.31 -6.49
CA ALA A 54 -7.76 -1.23 -6.66
C ALA A 54 -7.89 -0.40 -5.38
N ILE A 55 -7.74 0.93 -5.48
CA ILE A 55 -7.97 1.86 -4.38
C ILE A 55 -9.40 2.39 -4.47
N ASP A 56 -10.18 2.12 -3.42
CA ASP A 56 -11.54 2.61 -3.24
C ASP A 56 -11.71 3.33 -1.88
N SER A 57 -12.94 3.77 -1.58
CA SER A 57 -13.28 4.46 -0.32
C SER A 57 -13.03 3.61 0.94
N LEU A 58 -12.97 2.27 0.83
CA LEU A 58 -12.72 1.37 1.94
C LEU A 58 -11.23 1.27 2.27
N THR A 59 -10.35 1.47 1.28
CA THR A 59 -8.88 1.41 1.42
C THR A 59 -8.23 2.68 1.98
N VAL A 60 -9.01 3.75 2.14
CA VAL A 60 -8.51 5.01 2.72
C VAL A 60 -7.91 4.78 4.11
N LYS A 61 -6.67 5.26 4.29
CA LYS A 61 -5.83 5.11 5.48
C LYS A 61 -5.53 3.65 5.86
N ALA A 62 -5.61 2.70 4.92
CA ALA A 62 -5.31 1.30 5.19
C ALA A 62 -3.90 1.12 5.78
N PHE A 63 -2.92 1.95 5.43
CA PHE A 63 -1.54 1.86 5.92
C PHE A 63 -1.25 2.73 7.14
N SER A 64 -2.26 3.26 7.83
CA SER A 64 -2.07 4.11 9.02
C SER A 64 -1.32 3.40 10.17
N ASN A 65 -1.20 2.09 10.17
CA ASN A 65 -0.52 1.37 11.24
C ASN A 65 0.86 0.83 10.81
N LEU A 66 1.27 1.05 9.55
CA LEU A 66 2.53 0.56 9.00
C LEU A 66 3.68 1.56 9.23
N LEU A 67 3.87 2.00 10.47
CA LEU A 67 4.84 3.05 10.82
C LEU A 67 6.30 2.60 10.63
N ASN A 68 6.58 1.30 10.74
CA ASN A 68 7.91 0.72 10.57
C ASN A 68 8.27 0.39 9.11
N LEU A 69 7.40 0.75 8.16
CA LEU A 69 7.60 0.48 6.75
C LEU A 69 8.81 1.27 6.23
N LYS A 70 9.79 0.56 5.66
CA LYS A 70 11.04 1.12 5.13
C LYS A 70 11.06 1.14 3.61
N GLU A 71 10.43 0.16 2.97
CA GLU A 71 10.39 0.05 1.51
C GLU A 71 8.95 -0.16 1.05
N VAL A 72 8.54 0.64 0.07
CA VAL A 72 7.23 0.54 -0.57
C VAL A 72 7.44 0.47 -2.07
N ILE A 73 6.85 -0.54 -2.70
CA ILE A 73 6.85 -0.69 -4.14
C ILE A 73 5.41 -0.86 -4.59
N ILE A 74 5.01 -0.03 -5.56
CA ILE A 74 3.64 0.09 -6.04
C ILE A 74 3.64 -0.10 -7.55
N PHE A 75 2.90 -1.09 -8.03
CA PHE A 75 2.87 -1.48 -9.44
C PHE A 75 1.42 -1.62 -9.94
N ARG A 76 1.08 -0.91 -11.02
CA ARG A 76 -0.21 -1.01 -11.73
C ARG A 76 -1.43 -0.99 -10.80
N ILE A 77 -1.52 0.02 -9.94
CA ILE A 77 -2.72 0.19 -9.11
C ILE A 77 -3.78 0.94 -9.91
N ASN A 78 -5.01 0.42 -9.89
CA ASN A 78 -6.18 1.14 -10.35
C ASN A 78 -6.67 2.09 -9.25
N CYS A 79 -6.57 3.39 -9.49
CA CYS A 79 -7.06 4.40 -8.57
C CYS A 79 -8.31 5.03 -9.18
N GLU A 80 -9.50 4.51 -8.86
CA GLU A 80 -10.77 5.05 -9.37
C GLU A 80 -11.01 6.48 -8.84
N ASN A 81 -10.60 7.49 -9.62
CA ASN A 81 -10.68 8.91 -9.28
C ASN A 81 -9.93 9.32 -8.00
N THR A 82 -8.90 8.55 -7.63
CA THR A 82 -8.10 8.79 -6.44
C THR A 82 -6.61 8.58 -6.72
N PHE A 83 -5.79 8.64 -5.68
CA PHE A 83 -4.34 8.62 -5.76
C PHE A 83 -3.74 7.84 -4.59
N PHE A 84 -2.54 7.28 -4.76
CA PHE A 84 -2.03 6.27 -3.82
C PHE A 84 -1.80 6.83 -2.41
N GLN A 85 -1.56 8.14 -2.29
CA GLN A 85 -1.39 8.80 -0.99
C GLN A 85 -2.55 8.55 -0.01
N VAL A 86 -3.77 8.27 -0.51
CA VAL A 86 -4.95 8.05 0.35
C VAL A 86 -4.84 6.78 1.19
N LEU A 87 -3.95 5.86 0.82
CA LEU A 87 -3.63 4.68 1.61
C LEU A 87 -2.94 5.04 2.92
N PHE A 88 -2.28 6.20 2.98
CA PHE A 88 -1.51 6.66 4.14
C PHE A 88 -2.29 7.68 4.98
N CYS A 89 -1.87 7.85 6.24
CA CYS A 89 -2.34 8.91 7.11
C CYS A 89 -1.30 10.04 7.10
N VAL A 90 -1.62 11.16 6.45
CA VAL A 90 -0.70 12.31 6.29
C VAL A 90 -0.22 12.96 7.59
N LEU A 91 -0.89 12.68 8.72
CA LEU A 91 -0.49 13.18 10.04
C LEU A 91 0.59 12.32 10.71
N GLN A 92 0.96 11.19 10.11
CA GLN A 92 1.91 10.25 10.68
C GLN A 92 3.31 10.39 10.07
N GLU A 93 4.32 10.18 10.91
CA GLU A 93 5.70 10.09 10.46
C GLU A 93 6.05 8.64 10.12
N TYR A 94 6.30 8.38 8.83
CA TYR A 94 6.68 7.07 8.33
C TYR A 94 8.20 6.90 8.22
N GLN A 95 8.69 5.69 8.44
CA GLN A 95 10.11 5.33 8.31
C GLN A 95 10.54 4.94 6.88
N ILE A 96 9.76 5.35 5.87
CA ILE A 96 9.97 4.96 4.48
C ILE A 96 11.27 5.60 3.96
N LYS A 97 12.19 4.74 3.53
CA LYS A 97 13.48 5.08 2.93
C LYS A 97 13.51 4.88 1.42
N ARG A 98 12.74 3.91 0.91
CA ARG A 98 12.63 3.64 -0.51
C ARG A 98 11.17 3.63 -0.93
N LEU A 99 10.86 4.38 -1.96
CA LEU A 99 9.59 4.36 -2.66
C LEU A 99 9.83 4.08 -4.14
N GLU A 100 9.14 3.09 -4.67
CA GLU A 100 9.16 2.77 -6.09
C GLU A 100 7.73 2.70 -6.60
N ILE A 101 7.45 3.46 -7.65
CA ILE A 101 6.11 3.54 -8.24
C ILE A 101 6.24 3.30 -9.73
N VAL A 102 5.40 2.39 -10.23
CA VAL A 102 5.56 1.77 -11.54
C VAL A 102 4.21 1.70 -12.24
N GLU A 103 4.10 2.36 -13.40
CA GLU A 103 2.87 2.38 -14.22
C GLU A 103 1.63 2.92 -13.48
N LEU A 104 1.78 4.09 -12.83
CA LEU A 104 0.68 4.82 -12.16
C LEU A 104 0.60 6.28 -12.61
N ASN A 105 -0.60 6.85 -12.52
CA ASN A 105 -0.78 8.31 -12.51
C ASN A 105 -0.39 8.87 -11.14
N ILE A 106 0.39 9.95 -11.13
CA ILE A 106 0.88 10.64 -9.94
C ILE A 106 0.28 12.04 -9.94
N SER A 107 -0.41 12.41 -8.86
CA SER A 107 -0.94 13.77 -8.66
C SER A 107 0.01 14.66 -7.87
N GLU A 108 -0.21 15.97 -7.94
CA GLU A 108 0.37 16.95 -7.00
C GLU A 108 0.26 16.51 -5.54
N LYS A 109 -0.90 15.97 -5.18
CA LYS A 109 -1.20 15.42 -3.86
C LYS A 109 -0.21 14.31 -3.47
N ASP A 110 -0.01 13.33 -4.34
CA ASP A 110 0.98 12.28 -4.12
C ASP A 110 2.39 12.83 -3.93
N LEU A 111 2.77 13.83 -4.73
CA LEU A 111 4.07 14.49 -4.61
C LEU A 111 4.24 15.19 -3.27
N ILE A 112 3.20 15.89 -2.78
CA ILE A 112 3.18 16.51 -1.45
C ILE A 112 3.35 15.44 -0.36
N PHE A 113 2.65 14.31 -0.46
CA PHE A 113 2.83 13.20 0.47
C PHE A 113 4.28 12.69 0.47
N ILE A 114 4.86 12.45 -0.71
CA ILE A 114 6.25 11.99 -0.85
C ILE A 114 7.22 13.00 -0.25
N ALA A 115 7.03 14.30 -0.50
CA ALA A 115 7.86 15.37 0.03
C ALA A 115 7.85 15.42 1.57
N ASN A 116 6.77 14.97 2.21
CA ASN A 116 6.66 14.90 3.66
C ASN A 116 7.35 13.67 4.28
N LEU A 117 7.85 12.72 3.49
CA LEU A 117 8.59 11.55 3.98
C LEU A 117 10.01 11.93 4.41
N LYS A 118 10.17 12.33 5.69
CA LYS A 118 11.45 12.81 6.25
C LYS A 118 12.64 11.84 6.16
N LYS A 119 12.39 10.54 5.93
CA LYS A 119 13.41 9.49 5.88
C LYS A 119 13.67 8.97 4.46
N ILE A 120 13.05 9.55 3.44
CA ILE A 120 13.17 9.09 2.07
C ILE A 120 14.62 9.27 1.58
N GLU A 121 15.21 8.18 1.08
CA GLU A 121 16.58 8.14 0.55
C GLU A 121 16.56 7.84 -0.96
N LYS A 122 15.54 7.13 -1.45
CA LYS A 122 15.40 6.76 -2.85
C LYS A 122 13.94 6.80 -3.31
N ILE A 123 13.69 7.52 -4.40
CA ILE A 123 12.41 7.54 -5.11
C ILE A 123 12.68 7.06 -6.54
N ILE A 124 11.87 6.12 -7.02
CA ILE A 124 11.94 5.62 -8.40
C ILE A 124 10.54 5.73 -9.00
N PHE A 125 10.43 6.42 -10.13
CA PHE A 125 9.24 6.41 -10.97
C PHE A 125 9.58 5.68 -12.27
N TRP A 126 8.74 4.74 -12.67
CA TRP A 126 8.90 4.05 -13.95
C TRP A 126 7.57 4.00 -14.69
N ARG A 127 7.57 4.52 -15.92
CA ARG A 127 6.35 4.65 -16.75
C ARG A 127 5.18 5.31 -16.00
N CYS A 128 5.47 6.25 -15.11
CA CYS A 128 4.47 7.04 -14.42
C CYS A 128 4.06 8.25 -15.27
N ASN A 129 2.79 8.64 -15.16
CA ASN A 129 2.29 9.90 -15.71
C ASN A 129 2.13 10.90 -14.57
N ILE A 130 2.93 11.97 -14.57
CA ILE A 130 2.86 13.00 -13.54
C ILE A 130 1.99 14.13 -14.08
N GLN A 131 0.93 14.47 -13.33
CA GLN A 131 -0.07 15.47 -13.69
C GLN A 131 -0.11 16.60 -12.67
#